data_AF-A0A7S4W4J2-F1
#
_entry.id   AF-A0A7S4W4J2-F1
#
_cell.length_a   1.000
_cell.length_b   1.000
_cell.length_c   1.000
_cell.angle_alpha   90.00
_cell.angle_beta   90.00
_cell.angle_gamma   90.00
#
_symmetry.space_group_name_H-M   'P 1'
#
loop_
_entity.id
_entity.type
_entity.pdbx_description
1 polymer ?
#
loop_
_entity_poly.entity_id
_entity_poly.type
_entity_poly.pdbx_seq_one_letter_code
_entity_poly.pdbx_strand_id
1 'polypeptide(L)'
;MDDNNKNNTLKPPPPSLPNFKVDDCDRPACDDTVSALTAAFSRIQKSSQSTTTTTSSSQNYKKKEGPINKDVLGKSTWNLLHSMSAWYPEKPSKEDEMYMTSFIEALGRFYPCTYCAHDFRGELHKSPPRTKSRKELCIWLCEQHNIVNQKLYKPQFPCDLNSLDQRWRNKKEG
;
A
#
# COMPACT_ATOMS: atom_id res chain seq x y z
N MET A 1 18.07 50.12 -27.72
CA MET A 1 18.62 48.88 -28.28
C MET A 1 19.52 48.26 -27.20
N ASP A 2 19.13 47.34 -26.35
CA ASP A 2 17.88 46.64 -26.06
C ASP A 2 18.00 46.13 -24.62
N ASP A 3 17.03 46.47 -23.76
CA ASP A 3 16.88 45.89 -22.43
C ASP A 3 16.34 44.47 -22.57
N ASN A 4 17.21 43.47 -22.50
CA ASN A 4 16.82 42.06 -22.53
C ASN A 4 16.20 41.63 -21.20
N ASN A 5 14.90 41.89 -21.09
CA ASN A 5 13.95 41.32 -20.14
C ASN A 5 13.98 39.78 -20.23
N LYS A 6 14.73 39.14 -19.32
CA LYS A 6 14.64 37.70 -19.10
C LYS A 6 13.29 37.40 -18.47
N ASN A 7 12.35 36.95 -19.31
CA ASN A 7 11.10 36.34 -18.91
C ASN A 7 11.36 35.17 -17.95
N ASN A 8 11.33 35.48 -16.66
CA ASN A 8 11.29 34.51 -15.58
C ASN A 8 9.85 34.00 -15.48
N THR A 9 9.46 33.12 -16.41
CA THR A 9 8.19 32.39 -16.30
C THR A 9 8.35 31.39 -15.16
N LEU A 10 8.04 31.85 -13.95
CA LEU A 10 7.80 31.01 -12.79
C LEU A 10 6.88 29.86 -13.21
N LYS A 11 7.40 28.64 -13.14
CA LYS A 11 6.61 27.41 -13.28
C LYS A 11 5.38 27.56 -12.37
N PRO A 12 4.16 27.24 -12.84
CA PRO A 12 2.97 27.36 -12.00
C PRO A 12 3.19 26.56 -10.71
N PRO A 13 2.74 27.09 -9.56
CA PRO A 13 2.86 26.39 -8.30
C PRO A 13 2.23 25.00 -8.45
N PRO A 14 2.78 23.96 -7.79
CA PRO A 14 2.13 22.65 -7.77
C PRO A 14 0.66 22.85 -7.34
N PRO A 15 -0.29 22.11 -7.92
CA PRO A 15 -1.69 22.18 -7.51
C PRO A 15 -1.73 22.09 -5.98
N SER A 16 -2.45 23.04 -5.37
CA SER A 16 -2.56 23.16 -3.91
C SER A 16 -2.80 21.77 -3.33
N LEU A 17 -1.93 21.32 -2.43
CA LEU A 17 -2.05 20.01 -1.79
C LEU A 17 -3.50 19.78 -1.37
N PRO A 18 -4.10 18.61 -1.68
CA PRO A 18 -5.46 18.33 -1.27
C PRO A 18 -5.57 18.57 0.25
N ASN A 19 -6.58 19.34 0.64
CA ASN A 19 -6.76 19.77 2.02
C ASN A 19 -6.99 18.51 2.89
N PHE A 20 -5.94 18.08 3.59
CA PHE A 20 -5.93 16.85 4.39
C PHE A 20 -6.95 17.01 5.52
N LYS A 21 -8.04 16.24 5.47
CA LYS A 21 -9.10 16.34 6.48
C LYS A 21 -8.67 15.53 7.70
N VAL A 22 -8.94 16.07 8.89
CA VAL A 22 -8.56 15.47 10.18
C VAL A 22 -9.17 14.06 10.39
N ASP A 23 -10.20 13.70 9.62
CA ASP A 23 -10.79 12.35 9.57
C ASP A 23 -9.85 11.28 8.95
N ASP A 24 -8.67 11.67 8.44
CA ASP A 24 -7.65 10.75 7.88
C ASP A 24 -6.91 9.90 8.93
N CYS A 25 -7.21 10.08 10.22
CA CYS A 25 -6.62 9.33 11.33
C CYS A 25 -7.28 7.96 11.62
N ASP A 26 -8.38 7.60 10.95
CA ASP A 26 -9.03 6.29 11.12
C ASP A 26 -8.32 5.15 10.36
N ARG A 27 -7.28 5.48 9.59
CA ARG A 27 -6.50 4.51 8.82
C ARG A 27 -5.54 3.76 9.76
N PRO A 28 -5.53 2.42 9.79
CA PRO A 28 -4.57 1.67 10.58
C PRO A 28 -3.10 2.00 10.30
N ALA A 29 -2.80 2.52 9.11
CA ALA A 29 -1.47 3.01 8.74
C ALA A 29 -1.03 4.28 9.49
N CYS A 30 -1.94 4.93 10.22
CA CYS A 30 -1.71 6.17 10.97
C CYS A 30 -1.67 5.96 12.50
N ASP A 31 -1.81 4.73 13.02
CA ASP A 31 -1.95 4.41 14.47
C ASP A 31 -0.67 4.70 15.32
N ASP A 32 0.29 5.47 14.82
CA ASP A 32 1.69 5.49 15.30
C ASP A 32 2.00 6.44 16.47
N THR A 33 1.08 7.31 16.90
CA THR A 33 1.39 8.27 17.98
C THR A 33 1.16 7.70 19.38
N VAL A 34 0.17 6.84 19.57
CA VAL A 34 -0.15 6.26 20.89
C VAL A 34 0.76 5.07 21.19
N SER A 35 1.01 4.18 20.22
CA SER A 35 1.83 2.99 20.45
C SER A 35 3.32 3.29 20.69
N ALA A 36 3.89 4.31 20.04
CA ALA A 36 5.28 4.70 20.26
C ALA A 36 5.49 5.30 21.65
N LEU A 37 4.56 6.14 22.12
CA LEU A 37 4.57 6.71 23.47
C LEU A 37 4.34 5.63 24.53
N THR A 38 3.34 4.76 24.37
CA THR A 38 3.09 3.65 25.29
C THR A 38 4.29 2.71 25.39
N ALA A 39 4.97 2.41 24.26
CA ALA A 39 6.19 1.62 24.26
C ALA A 39 7.37 2.33 24.96
N ALA A 40 7.49 3.65 24.81
CA ALA A 40 8.49 4.45 25.51
C ALA A 40 8.24 4.51 27.02
N PHE A 41 7.00 4.76 27.45
CA PHE A 41 6.59 4.78 28.87
C PHE A 41 6.76 3.41 29.54
N SER A 42 6.43 2.33 28.82
CA SER A 42 6.61 0.95 29.32
C SER A 42 8.09 0.57 29.50
N ARG A 43 9.01 1.16 28.72
CA ARG A 43 10.46 0.99 28.89
C ARG A 43 11.00 1.77 30.08
N ILE A 44 10.43 2.95 30.37
CA ILE A 44 10.78 3.75 31.56
C ILE A 44 10.33 3.03 32.83
N GLN A 45 9.14 2.42 32.84
CA GLN A 45 8.66 1.66 34.00
C GLN A 45 9.45 0.35 34.26
N LYS A 46 10.02 -0.27 33.22
CA LYS A 46 10.87 -1.47 33.37
C LYS A 46 12.31 -1.20 33.81
N SER A 47 12.70 0.06 34.00
CA SER A 47 14.07 0.45 34.40
C SER A 47 14.38 0.24 35.89
N SER A 48 13.43 -0.21 36.73
CA SER A 48 13.60 -0.26 38.19
C SER A 48 13.67 -1.65 38.83
N GLN A 49 13.86 -2.74 38.07
CA GLN A 49 14.17 -4.04 38.68
C GLN A 49 15.05 -4.93 37.79
N SER A 50 16.23 -5.27 38.31
CA SER A 50 17.22 -6.15 37.70
C SER A 50 16.82 -7.62 37.78
N THR A 51 17.18 -8.38 36.73
CA THR A 51 17.53 -9.81 36.65
C THR A 51 16.68 -10.85 37.41
N THR A 52 16.03 -11.78 36.67
CA THR A 52 16.30 -13.25 36.67
C THR A 52 15.58 -13.93 35.49
N THR A 53 16.27 -14.87 34.87
CA THR A 53 15.90 -15.78 33.77
C THR A 53 14.54 -16.50 33.96
N THR A 54 13.65 -16.45 32.96
CA THR A 54 12.72 -17.56 32.66
C THR A 54 12.39 -17.56 31.17
N THR A 55 12.64 -18.72 30.58
CA THR A 55 12.40 -19.14 29.20
C THR A 55 11.03 -18.73 28.67
N SER A 56 11.03 -17.89 27.64
CA SER A 56 9.90 -17.76 26.71
C SER A 56 10.50 -17.84 25.33
N SER A 57 10.09 -18.85 24.58
CA SER A 57 10.53 -19.21 23.23
C SER A 57 10.26 -18.08 22.24
N SER A 58 11.10 -17.05 22.27
CA SER A 58 11.28 -16.11 21.18
C SER A 58 11.94 -16.90 20.06
N GLN A 59 11.14 -17.46 19.17
CA GLN A 59 11.58 -17.98 17.89
C GLN A 59 12.48 -16.92 17.25
N ASN A 60 13.78 -17.18 17.38
CA ASN A 60 14.87 -16.39 16.88
C ASN A 60 14.90 -16.60 15.36
N TYR A 61 13.94 -15.98 14.67
CA TYR A 61 14.05 -15.77 13.23
C TYR A 61 15.15 -14.74 13.05
N LYS A 62 16.40 -15.22 12.99
CA LYS A 62 17.51 -14.46 12.42
C LYS A 62 17.01 -13.87 11.10
N LYS A 63 16.78 -12.56 11.11
CA LYS A 63 16.50 -11.74 9.93
C LYS A 63 17.60 -12.08 8.93
N LYS A 64 17.30 -12.85 7.89
CA LYS A 64 18.26 -13.15 6.83
C LYS A 64 18.61 -11.81 6.19
N GLU A 65 19.81 -11.32 6.47
CA GLU A 65 20.38 -10.18 5.77
C GLU A 65 20.73 -10.61 4.35
N GLY A 66 19.93 -10.14 3.40
CA GLY A 66 20.06 -10.43 1.98
C GLY A 66 18.92 -9.77 1.20
N PRO A 67 19.02 -9.67 -0.14
CA PRO A 67 17.93 -9.17 -0.97
C PRO A 67 16.63 -9.93 -0.70
N ILE A 68 15.51 -9.21 -0.65
CA ILE A 68 14.21 -9.84 -0.45
C ILE A 68 13.92 -10.81 -1.59
N ASN A 69 13.40 -11.99 -1.26
CA ASN A 69 12.99 -12.95 -2.27
C ASN A 69 11.66 -12.52 -2.91
N LYS A 70 11.32 -13.18 -4.02
CA LYS A 70 10.09 -12.90 -4.76
C LYS A 70 8.82 -13.01 -3.92
N ASP A 71 8.74 -13.96 -2.98
CA ASP A 71 7.53 -14.19 -2.20
C ASP A 71 7.28 -13.07 -1.18
N VAL A 72 8.34 -12.63 -0.49
CA VAL A 72 8.28 -11.49 0.43
C VAL A 72 7.97 -10.21 -0.33
N LEU A 73 8.62 -9.99 -1.47
CA LEU A 73 8.34 -8.84 -2.34
C LEU A 73 6.89 -8.85 -2.82
N GLY A 74 6.41 -9.98 -3.36
CA GLY A 74 5.03 -10.17 -3.82
C GLY A 74 4.01 -9.89 -2.73
N LYS A 75 4.17 -10.49 -1.56
CA LYS A 75 3.28 -10.26 -0.41
C LYS A 75 3.26 -8.79 0.00
N SER A 76 4.43 -8.14 0.04
CA SER A 76 4.54 -6.72 0.42
C SER A 76 3.85 -5.81 -0.60
N THR A 77 4.03 -6.09 -1.89
CA THR A 77 3.36 -5.35 -2.97
C THR A 77 1.85 -5.52 -2.91
N TRP A 78 1.34 -6.74 -2.69
CA TRP A 78 -0.10 -6.95 -2.55
C TRP A 78 -0.68 -6.24 -1.32
N ASN A 79 0.04 -6.23 -0.19
CA ASN A 79 -0.38 -5.45 0.98
C ASN A 79 -0.46 -3.95 0.67
N LEU A 80 0.51 -3.40 -0.07
CA LEU A 80 0.49 -2.00 -0.48
C LEU A 80 -0.72 -1.73 -1.40
N LEU A 81 -0.86 -2.51 -2.47
CA LEU A 81 -1.92 -2.30 -3.46
C LEU A 81 -3.33 -2.44 -2.84
N HIS A 82 -3.55 -3.47 -2.04
CA HIS A 82 -4.85 -3.69 -1.40
C HIS A 82 -5.16 -2.56 -0.40
N SER A 83 -4.18 -2.11 0.37
CA SER A 83 -4.33 -0.93 1.25
C SER A 83 -4.65 0.34 0.44
N MET A 84 -3.95 0.59 -0.66
CA MET A 84 -4.23 1.73 -1.54
C MET A 84 -5.67 1.68 -2.09
N SER A 85 -6.13 0.50 -2.54
CA SER A 85 -7.50 0.34 -3.04
C SER A 85 -8.55 0.51 -1.94
N ALA A 86 -8.29 -0.02 -0.74
CA ALA A 86 -9.21 0.02 0.40
C ALA A 86 -9.48 1.44 0.90
N TRP A 87 -8.51 2.35 0.72
CA TRP A 87 -8.60 3.76 1.09
C TRP A 87 -8.71 4.70 -0.11
N TYR A 88 -8.97 4.16 -1.30
CA TYR A 88 -9.25 4.96 -2.49
C TYR A 88 -10.59 5.71 -2.34
N PRO A 89 -10.75 6.92 -2.90
CA PRO A 89 -12.00 7.68 -2.76
C PRO A 89 -13.20 6.93 -3.36
N GLU A 90 -14.36 7.04 -2.70
CA GLU A 90 -15.63 6.54 -3.28
C GLU A 90 -15.99 7.29 -4.57
N LYS A 91 -15.63 8.58 -4.63
CA LYS A 91 -15.81 9.47 -5.80
C LYS A 91 -14.47 10.14 -6.12
N PRO A 92 -13.56 9.47 -6.83
CA PRO A 92 -12.25 10.01 -7.17
C PRO A 92 -12.36 11.18 -8.15
N SER A 93 -11.43 12.13 -8.08
CA SER A 93 -11.26 13.14 -9.12
C SER A 93 -10.65 12.53 -10.39
N LYS A 94 -10.71 13.26 -11.51
CA LYS A 94 -10.03 12.83 -12.75
C LYS A 94 -8.53 12.68 -12.57
N GLU A 95 -7.95 13.50 -11.71
CA GLU A 95 -6.54 13.45 -11.36
C GLU A 95 -6.22 12.20 -10.51
N ASP A 96 -7.06 11.84 -9.53
CA ASP A 96 -6.92 10.60 -8.77
C ASP A 96 -7.03 9.34 -9.65
N GLU A 97 -7.97 9.34 -10.60
CA GLU A 97 -8.14 8.26 -11.59
C GLU A 97 -6.86 8.08 -12.42
N MET A 98 -6.32 9.19 -12.92
CA MET A 98 -5.10 9.23 -13.73
C MET A 98 -3.90 8.75 -12.91
N TYR A 99 -3.66 9.29 -11.72
CA TYR A 99 -2.51 8.90 -10.90
C TYR A 99 -2.55 7.44 -10.47
N MET A 100 -3.71 6.92 -10.10
CA MET A 100 -3.83 5.50 -9.75
C MET A 100 -3.53 4.60 -10.95
N THR A 101 -4.03 4.95 -12.14
CA THR A 101 -3.76 4.20 -13.38
C THR A 101 -2.27 4.23 -13.70
N SER A 102 -1.66 5.41 -13.73
CA SER A 102 -0.22 5.57 -14.00
C SER A 102 0.65 4.88 -12.96
N PHE A 103 0.26 4.87 -11.68
CA PHE A 103 0.97 4.15 -10.63
C PHE A 103 0.99 2.63 -10.92
N ILE A 104 -0.15 2.04 -11.27
CA ILE A 104 -0.26 0.61 -11.56
C ILE A 104 0.51 0.23 -12.83
N GLU A 105 0.46 1.06 -13.88
CA GLU A 105 1.24 0.86 -15.10
C GLU A 105 2.75 0.97 -14.84
N ALA A 106 3.16 1.97 -14.06
CA ALA A 106 4.56 2.12 -13.65
C ALA A 106 5.02 0.94 -12.81
N LEU A 107 4.19 0.46 -11.88
CA LEU A 107 4.47 -0.76 -11.13
C LEU A 107 4.72 -1.94 -12.07
N GLY A 108 3.85 -2.16 -13.06
CA GLY A 108 4.05 -3.23 -14.05
C GLY A 108 5.33 -3.10 -14.87
N ARG A 109 5.80 -1.87 -15.12
CA ARG A 109 7.07 -1.62 -15.84
C ARG A 109 8.30 -1.86 -14.98
N PHE A 110 8.25 -1.47 -13.71
CA PHE A 110 9.41 -1.43 -12.82
C PHE A 110 9.44 -2.56 -11.78
N TYR A 111 8.49 -3.50 -11.84
CA TYR A 111 8.45 -4.61 -10.89
C TYR A 111 9.71 -5.50 -11.00
N PRO A 112 10.48 -5.73 -9.91
CA PRO A 112 11.80 -6.39 -9.99
C PRO A 112 11.81 -7.83 -10.51
N CYS A 113 10.71 -8.55 -10.38
CA CYS A 113 10.57 -9.89 -10.95
C CYS A 113 10.20 -9.77 -12.44
N THR A 114 11.15 -9.98 -13.34
CA THR A 114 11.01 -9.76 -14.80
C THR A 114 9.82 -10.50 -15.43
N TYR A 115 9.64 -11.78 -15.14
CA TYR A 115 8.52 -12.57 -15.67
C TYR A 115 7.19 -12.23 -14.99
N CYS A 116 7.20 -11.85 -13.71
CA CYS A 116 6.01 -11.32 -13.05
C CYS A 116 5.57 -9.99 -13.67
N ALA A 117 6.52 -9.11 -13.97
CA ALA A 117 6.30 -7.81 -14.61
C ALA A 117 5.73 -7.99 -16.03
N HIS A 118 6.34 -8.89 -16.81
CA HIS A 118 5.85 -9.24 -18.15
C HIS A 118 4.40 -9.73 -18.11
N ASP A 119 4.11 -10.72 -17.25
CA ASP A 119 2.78 -11.28 -17.11
C ASP A 119 1.76 -10.22 -16.65
N PHE A 120 2.12 -9.42 -15.65
CA PHE A 120 1.22 -8.38 -15.14
C PHE A 120 0.91 -7.33 -16.21
N ARG A 121 1.91 -6.89 -16.99
CA ARG A 121 1.68 -5.99 -18.13
C ARG A 121 0.76 -6.59 -19.19
N GLY A 122 0.87 -7.89 -19.43
CA GLY A 122 -0.07 -8.62 -20.31
C GLY A 122 -1.50 -8.59 -19.77
N GLU A 123 -1.68 -8.78 -18.46
CA GLU A 123 -3.00 -8.68 -17.82
C GLU A 123 -3.55 -7.25 -17.79
N LEU A 124 -2.71 -6.23 -17.59
CA LEU A 124 -3.12 -4.81 -17.69
C LEU A 124 -3.68 -4.45 -19.07
N HIS A 125 -3.17 -5.07 -20.14
CA HIS A 125 -3.70 -4.86 -21.48
C HIS A 125 -5.08 -5.49 -21.67
N LYS A 126 -5.31 -6.68 -21.10
CA LYS A 126 -6.59 -7.40 -21.19
C LYS A 126 -7.66 -6.78 -20.28
N SER A 127 -7.25 -6.35 -19.09
CA SER A 127 -8.12 -5.81 -18.04
C SER A 127 -7.46 -4.56 -17.44
N PRO A 128 -7.67 -3.37 -18.06
CA PRO A 128 -7.13 -2.12 -17.53
C PRO A 128 -7.65 -1.80 -16.12
N PRO A 129 -6.88 -1.07 -15.29
CA PRO A 129 -7.31 -0.67 -13.95
C PRO A 129 -8.67 0.05 -13.94
N ARG A 130 -9.61 -0.44 -13.11
CA ARG A 130 -10.91 0.21 -12.93
C ARG A 130 -10.85 1.22 -11.78
N THR A 131 -10.60 2.48 -12.12
CA THR A 131 -10.33 3.55 -11.14
C THR A 131 -11.51 4.50 -10.90
N LYS A 132 -12.72 4.19 -11.37
CA LYS A 132 -13.87 5.11 -11.25
C LYS A 132 -14.46 5.21 -9.84
N SER A 133 -14.17 4.23 -8.98
CA SER A 133 -14.59 4.22 -7.58
C SER A 133 -13.70 3.28 -6.77
N ARG A 134 -13.72 3.43 -5.43
CA ARG A 134 -13.12 2.49 -4.49
C ARG A 134 -13.53 1.05 -4.77
N LYS A 135 -14.84 0.81 -4.87
CA LYS A 135 -15.40 -0.52 -5.11
C LYS A 135 -14.85 -1.14 -6.39
N GLU A 136 -14.84 -0.41 -7.49
CA GLU A 136 -14.33 -0.91 -8.77
C GLU A 136 -12.85 -1.27 -8.71
N LEU A 137 -12.04 -0.43 -8.04
CA LEU A 137 -10.61 -0.64 -7.90
C LEU A 137 -10.30 -1.85 -7.00
N CYS A 138 -10.98 -1.97 -5.86
CA CYS A 138 -10.84 -3.11 -4.94
C CYS A 138 -11.17 -4.43 -5.64
N ILE A 139 -12.30 -4.49 -6.34
CA ILE A 139 -12.73 -5.70 -7.04
C ILE A 139 -11.76 -6.03 -8.17
N TRP A 140 -11.38 -5.04 -8.99
CA TRP A 140 -10.41 -5.24 -10.08
C TRP A 140 -9.09 -5.79 -9.55
N LEU A 141 -8.56 -5.20 -8.48
CA LEU A 141 -7.30 -5.62 -7.88
C LEU A 141 -7.38 -7.04 -7.30
N CYS A 142 -8.51 -7.40 -6.69
CA CYS A 142 -8.78 -8.76 -6.25
C CYS A 142 -8.76 -9.76 -7.41
N GLU A 143 -9.43 -9.45 -8.52
CA GLU A 143 -9.44 -10.28 -9.73
C GLU A 143 -8.01 -10.48 -10.27
N GLN A 144 -7.21 -9.41 -10.33
CA GLN A 144 -5.80 -9.51 -10.77
C GLN A 144 -4.97 -10.39 -9.82
N HIS A 145 -5.16 -10.25 -8.51
CA HIS A 145 -4.48 -11.08 -7.53
C HIS A 145 -4.91 -12.56 -7.66
N ASN A 146 -6.17 -12.81 -7.98
CA ASN A 146 -6.72 -14.14 -8.19
C ASN A 146 -6.20 -14.84 -9.45
N ILE A 147 -5.90 -14.10 -10.53
CA ILE A 147 -5.18 -14.63 -11.70
C ILE A 147 -3.80 -15.15 -11.27
N VAL A 148 -3.09 -14.41 -10.42
CA VAL A 148 -1.80 -14.86 -9.87
C VAL A 148 -1.97 -16.05 -8.92
N ASN A 149 -3.01 -16.06 -8.08
CA ASN A 149 -3.31 -17.22 -7.22
C ASN A 149 -3.54 -18.47 -8.06
N GLN A 150 -4.29 -18.37 -9.17
CA GLN A 150 -4.54 -19.49 -10.07
C GLN A 150 -3.23 -20.02 -10.68
N LYS A 151 -2.36 -19.14 -11.19
CA LYS A 151 -1.04 -19.52 -11.73
C LYS A 151 -0.14 -20.21 -10.70
N LEU A 152 -0.32 -19.91 -9.42
CA LEU A 152 0.45 -20.46 -8.31
C LEU A 152 -0.28 -21.60 -7.58
N TYR A 153 -1.40 -22.11 -8.12
CA TYR A 153 -2.22 -23.15 -7.50
C TYR A 153 -2.67 -22.82 -6.07
N LYS A 154 -2.94 -21.54 -5.81
CA LYS A 154 -3.48 -21.03 -4.53
C LYS A 154 -5.00 -20.90 -4.60
N PRO A 155 -5.70 -21.02 -3.45
CA PRO A 155 -7.13 -20.75 -3.38
C PRO A 155 -7.49 -19.35 -3.89
N GLN A 156 -8.65 -19.24 -4.51
CA GLN A 156 -9.21 -17.95 -4.92
C GLN A 156 -9.78 -17.21 -3.70
N PHE A 157 -9.64 -15.89 -3.68
CA PHE A 157 -10.27 -15.03 -2.68
C PHE A 157 -11.62 -14.51 -3.23
N PRO A 158 -12.70 -14.44 -2.42
CA PRO A 158 -13.96 -13.87 -2.87
C PRO A 158 -13.84 -12.37 -3.15
N CYS A 159 -14.02 -11.95 -4.41
CA CYS A 159 -13.89 -10.55 -4.83
C CYS A 159 -15.18 -9.76 -4.67
N ASP A 160 -15.80 -9.84 -3.49
CA ASP A 160 -16.90 -8.97 -3.08
C ASP A 160 -16.39 -7.93 -2.07
N LEU A 161 -17.08 -6.78 -2.01
CA LEU A 161 -16.62 -5.65 -1.22
C LEU A 161 -16.60 -5.96 0.28
N ASN A 162 -17.49 -6.80 0.79
CA ASN A 162 -17.55 -7.13 2.22
C ASN A 162 -16.33 -7.97 2.64
N SER A 163 -16.02 -9.01 1.86
CA SER A 163 -14.83 -9.85 2.10
C SER A 163 -13.54 -9.03 2.00
N LEU A 164 -13.47 -8.11 1.04
CA LEU A 164 -12.31 -7.22 0.86
C LEU A 164 -12.17 -6.21 2.00
N ASP A 165 -13.26 -5.59 2.43
CA ASP A 165 -13.25 -4.64 3.55
C ASP A 165 -12.87 -5.33 4.87
N GLN A 166 -13.39 -6.54 5.13
CA GLN A 166 -12.99 -7.33 6.28
C GLN A 166 -11.49 -7.66 6.28
N ARG A 167 -10.89 -7.88 5.11
CA ARG A 167 -9.49 -8.28 4.99
C ARG A 167 -8.52 -7.09 5.02
N TRP A 168 -8.89 -5.97 4.41
CA TRP A 168 -7.97 -4.89 4.05
C TRP A 168 -8.32 -3.51 4.60
N ARG A 169 -9.54 -3.31 5.12
CA ARG A 169 -10.01 -1.99 5.55
C ARG A 169 -10.37 -1.93 7.03
N ASN A 170 -11.25 -2.82 7.47
CA ASN A 170 -11.84 -2.76 8.79
C ASN A 170 -10.80 -3.14 9.86
N LYS A 171 -10.78 -2.38 10.97
CA LYS A 171 -10.09 -2.85 12.19
C LYS A 171 -10.76 -4.14 12.63
N LYS A 172 -9.99 -5.20 12.86
CA LYS A 172 -10.54 -6.41 13.49
C LYS A 172 -10.93 -6.03 14.90
N GLU A 173 -12.23 -6.05 15.21
CA GLU A 173 -12.66 -6.06 16.61
C GLU A 173 -12.09 -7.34 17.24
N GLY A 174 -11.25 -7.14 18.26
CA GLY A 174 -10.63 -8.21 19.04
C GLY A 174 -11.43 -8.48 20.30
#